data_AF-A0A1Z9QBB3-F1
#
_entry.id   AF-A0A1Z9QBB3-F1
#
_cell.length_a   1.000
_cell.length_b   1.000
_cell.length_c   1.000
_cell.angle_alpha   90.00
_cell.angle_beta   90.00
_cell.angle_gamma   90.00
#
_symmetry.space_group_name_H-M   'P 1'
#
loop_
_entity.id
_entity.type
_entity.pdbx_description
1 polymer ?
#
loop_
_entity_poly.entity_id
_entity_poly.type
_entity_poly.pdbx_seq_one_letter_code
_entity_poly.pdbx_strand_id
1 'polypeptide(L)'
;MTDGLEGAGRRHHRGRTRPLRLFVLLLLGGVASVGVALFAALANSRETATLHWHPTDADDFLWWNESMPVGRDLDWTLVDPRRRRVHLGLESITLEARAISRETGQPDVATAERIRAGWPRPCLEGVTWFLMRATSPPSSPEIVDEGLSPIDLGNGARLIPTRLIMGGLIVDSIVMATVFAGFGRIPSATRRIRGVFRRRAGRCPTCGYPGLEVRCSECGFRLDEPRGSC
;
A
#
# COMPACT_ATOMS: atom_id res chain seq x y z
N MET A 1 9.02 40.22 56.48
CA MET A 1 7.56 40.31 56.37
C MET A 1 7.27 41.08 55.10
N THR A 2 6.76 40.52 54.01
CA THR A 2 6.03 39.26 53.79
C THR A 2 6.34 38.75 52.38
N ASP A 3 6.41 37.44 52.28
CA ASP A 3 6.54 36.63 51.08
C ASP A 3 5.46 36.88 50.04
N GLY A 4 5.81 36.68 48.77
CA GLY A 4 4.89 36.71 47.63
C GLY A 4 5.41 35.83 46.50
N LEU A 5 5.58 34.54 46.79
CA LEU A 5 5.92 33.49 45.82
C LEU A 5 4.74 33.25 44.85
N GLU A 6 4.69 33.99 43.75
CA GLU A 6 3.80 33.66 42.62
C GLU A 6 4.43 32.54 41.77
N GLY A 7 4.28 31.32 42.27
CA GLY A 7 4.50 30.09 41.52
C GLY A 7 3.44 29.91 40.43
N ALA A 8 3.61 30.58 39.29
CA ALA A 8 2.81 30.35 38.10
C ALA A 8 3.11 28.95 37.53
N GLY A 9 2.31 27.97 37.96
CA GLY A 9 2.33 26.60 37.47
C GLY A 9 2.16 26.54 35.96
N ARG A 10 3.26 26.37 35.23
CA ARG A 10 3.26 26.02 33.81
C ARG A 10 2.69 24.61 33.67
N ARG A 11 1.38 24.55 33.45
CA ARG A 11 0.63 23.31 33.20
C ARG A 11 1.26 22.56 32.02
N HIS A 12 1.70 21.34 32.32
CA HIS A 12 2.12 20.31 31.40
C HIS A 12 1.00 19.94 30.40
N HIS A 13 0.82 20.71 29.31
CA HIS A 13 -0.04 20.32 28.19
C HIS A 13 0.71 19.66 27.02
N ARG A 14 2.01 19.33 27.19
CA ARG A 14 2.86 18.78 26.12
C ARG A 14 2.62 17.29 25.77
N GLY A 15 1.70 16.59 26.42
CA GLY A 15 1.55 15.13 26.28
C GLY A 15 0.52 14.61 25.26
N ARG A 16 -0.54 15.38 24.95
CA ARG A 16 -1.76 14.80 24.33
C ARG A 16 -1.81 14.83 22.80
N THR A 17 -0.89 15.53 22.14
CA THR A 17 -0.86 15.68 20.66
C THR A 17 -0.12 14.54 19.94
N ARG A 18 0.69 13.76 20.65
CA ARG A 18 1.46 12.63 20.07
C ARG A 18 0.59 11.47 19.56
N PRO A 19 -0.39 10.94 20.32
CA PRO A 19 -1.20 9.82 19.83
C PRO A 19 -2.11 10.23 18.66
N LEU A 20 -2.69 11.44 18.70
CA LEU A 20 -3.53 11.96 17.62
C LEU A 20 -2.73 12.08 16.32
N ARG A 21 -1.50 12.59 16.38
CA ARG A 21 -0.63 12.72 15.20
C ARG A 21 -0.27 11.36 14.60
N LEU A 22 0.00 10.36 15.43
CA LEU A 22 0.30 9.00 14.94
C LEU A 22 -0.93 8.40 14.25
N PHE A 23 -2.10 8.53 14.87
CA PHE A 23 -3.36 8.04 14.31
C PHE A 23 -3.68 8.66 12.95
N VAL A 24 -3.53 9.99 12.82
CA VAL A 24 -3.72 10.69 11.55
C VAL A 24 -2.72 10.22 10.49
N LEU A 25 -1.45 10.01 10.85
CA LEU A 25 -0.44 9.49 9.91
C LEU A 25 -0.76 8.08 9.43
N LEU A 26 -1.27 7.21 10.31
CA LEU A 26 -1.68 5.85 9.95
C LEU A 26 -2.90 5.88 9.01
N LEU A 27 -3.89 6.73 9.28
CA LEU A 27 -5.04 6.90 8.39
C LEU A 27 -4.64 7.39 6.99
N LEU A 28 -3.79 8.43 6.93
CA LEU A 28 -3.23 8.91 5.66
C LEU A 28 -2.41 7.82 4.96
N GLY A 29 -1.66 7.03 5.74
CA GLY A 29 -0.91 5.88 5.24
C GLY A 29 -1.84 4.84 4.59
N GLY A 30 -2.94 4.49 5.24
CA GLY A 30 -3.92 3.53 4.71
C GLY A 30 -4.58 4.03 3.42
N VAL A 31 -5.02 5.29 3.38
CA VAL A 31 -5.59 5.89 2.17
C VAL A 31 -4.58 5.89 1.02
N ALA A 32 -3.33 6.27 1.28
CA ALA A 32 -2.27 6.26 0.27
C ALA A 32 -1.97 4.84 -0.23
N SER A 33 -1.99 3.84 0.66
CA SER A 33 -1.73 2.44 0.32
C SER A 33 -2.80 1.87 -0.62
N VAL A 34 -4.07 2.10 -0.31
CA VAL A 34 -5.19 1.73 -1.19
C VAL A 34 -5.09 2.46 -2.53
N GLY A 35 -4.76 3.75 -2.52
CA GLY A 35 -4.57 4.54 -3.74
C GLY A 35 -3.45 3.99 -4.64
N VAL A 36 -2.32 3.59 -4.06
CA VAL A 36 -1.22 2.96 -4.80
C VAL A 36 -1.63 1.59 -5.35
N ALA A 37 -2.36 0.78 -4.57
CA ALA A 37 -2.87 -0.51 -5.02
C ALA A 37 -3.86 -0.38 -6.19
N LEU A 38 -4.78 0.59 -6.13
CA LEU A 38 -5.70 0.90 -7.23
C LEU A 38 -4.96 1.40 -8.47
N PHE A 39 -4.00 2.31 -8.29
CA PHE A 39 -3.19 2.82 -9.40
C PHE A 39 -2.39 1.70 -10.06
N ALA A 40 -1.80 0.80 -9.28
CA ALA A 40 -1.12 -0.41 -9.77
C ALA A 40 -2.05 -1.29 -10.63
N ALA A 41 -3.24 -1.62 -10.12
CA ALA A 41 -4.23 -2.40 -10.87
C ALA A 41 -4.67 -1.68 -12.16
N LEU A 42 -4.86 -0.36 -12.10
CA LEU A 42 -5.25 0.48 -13.23
C LEU A 42 -4.14 0.70 -14.25
N ALA A 43 -2.87 0.67 -13.86
CA ALA A 43 -1.74 0.92 -14.74
C ALA A 43 -1.34 -0.33 -15.54
N ASN A 44 -1.78 -1.52 -15.12
CA ASN A 44 -1.47 -2.78 -15.78
C ASN A 44 -2.17 -2.90 -17.16
N SER A 45 -1.56 -2.36 -18.21
CA SER A 45 -1.92 -2.69 -19.58
C SER A 45 -1.46 -4.11 -19.89
N ARG A 46 -2.36 -4.95 -20.42
CA ARG A 46 -2.10 -6.37 -20.75
C ARG A 46 -0.82 -6.60 -21.59
N GLU A 47 -0.28 -5.58 -22.24
CA GLU A 47 0.68 -5.68 -23.35
C GLU A 47 2.16 -5.35 -23.05
N THR A 48 2.55 -4.70 -21.93
CA THR A 48 3.91 -4.11 -21.85
C THR A 48 4.76 -4.43 -20.61
N ALA A 49 4.25 -5.15 -19.60
CA ALA A 49 5.07 -5.55 -18.46
C ALA A 49 5.88 -6.82 -18.79
N THR A 50 7.20 -6.78 -18.55
CA THR A 50 8.09 -7.96 -18.65
C THR A 50 7.51 -9.09 -17.81
N LEU A 51 6.90 -10.05 -18.50
CA LEU A 51 6.19 -11.18 -17.91
C LEU A 51 7.18 -12.13 -17.26
N HIS A 52 7.20 -12.17 -15.92
CA HIS A 52 7.82 -13.26 -15.21
C HIS A 52 6.74 -14.28 -14.84
N TRP A 53 6.72 -15.38 -15.59
CA TRP A 53 5.96 -16.56 -15.23
C TRP A 53 6.60 -17.17 -13.99
N HIS A 54 5.81 -17.31 -12.94
CA HIS A 54 6.20 -18.04 -11.74
C HIS A 54 5.43 -19.36 -11.70
N PRO A 55 6.04 -20.45 -11.22
CA PRO A 55 5.28 -21.63 -10.86
C PRO A 55 4.31 -21.26 -9.72
N THR A 56 3.17 -21.91 -9.69
CA THR A 56 2.27 -21.85 -8.53
C THR A 56 2.86 -22.58 -7.34
N ASP A 57 2.50 -22.13 -6.14
CA ASP A 57 3.00 -22.69 -4.88
C ASP A 57 1.90 -23.45 -4.11
N ALA A 58 2.27 -24.08 -3.00
CA ALA A 58 1.33 -24.83 -2.15
C ALA A 58 0.21 -23.94 -1.59
N ASP A 59 0.47 -22.66 -1.38
CA ASP A 59 -0.52 -21.71 -0.88
C ASP A 59 -1.59 -21.41 -1.95
N ASP A 60 -1.20 -21.35 -3.23
CA ASP A 60 -2.13 -21.21 -4.35
C ASP A 60 -3.09 -22.40 -4.43
N PHE A 61 -2.60 -23.62 -4.22
CA PHE A 61 -3.42 -24.85 -4.21
C PHE A 61 -4.34 -24.92 -2.99
N LEU A 62 -3.83 -24.56 -1.81
CA LEU A 62 -4.62 -24.52 -0.59
C LEU A 62 -5.74 -23.48 -0.72
N TRP A 63 -5.41 -22.29 -1.22
CA TRP A 63 -6.39 -21.25 -1.52
C TRP A 63 -7.47 -21.72 -2.50
N TRP A 64 -7.09 -22.40 -3.58
CA TRP A 64 -8.04 -22.94 -4.57
C TRP A 64 -9.06 -23.86 -3.88
N ASN A 65 -8.58 -24.84 -3.12
CA ASN A 65 -9.43 -25.82 -2.43
C ASN A 65 -10.34 -25.18 -1.37
N GLU A 66 -9.90 -24.10 -0.72
CA GLU A 66 -10.69 -23.38 0.29
C GLU A 66 -11.71 -22.42 -0.32
N SER A 67 -11.41 -21.85 -1.49
CA SER A 67 -12.17 -20.73 -2.06
C SER A 67 -13.06 -21.11 -3.24
N MET A 68 -12.96 -22.34 -3.75
CA MET A 68 -13.74 -22.80 -4.90
C MET A 68 -15.25 -22.81 -4.58
N PRO A 69 -16.08 -22.04 -5.32
CA PRO A 69 -17.49 -21.88 -4.99
C PRO A 69 -18.36 -23.05 -5.44
N VAL A 70 -17.83 -23.92 -6.31
CA VAL A 70 -18.53 -25.09 -6.84
C VAL A 70 -18.15 -26.28 -5.97
N GLY A 71 -19.16 -26.91 -5.35
CA GLY A 71 -19.01 -27.86 -4.24
C GLY A 71 -17.98 -28.96 -4.43
N ARG A 72 -17.54 -29.52 -3.30
CA ARG A 72 -16.54 -30.60 -3.15
C ARG A 72 -16.93 -31.93 -3.82
N ASP A 73 -18.04 -31.97 -4.54
CA ASP A 73 -18.65 -33.19 -5.08
C ASP A 73 -18.07 -33.61 -6.44
N LEU A 74 -17.25 -32.73 -7.05
CA LEU A 74 -16.53 -32.98 -8.29
C LEU A 74 -15.02 -33.13 -8.00
N ASP A 75 -14.41 -34.16 -8.58
CA ASP A 75 -12.96 -34.38 -8.52
C ASP A 75 -12.25 -33.41 -9.49
N TRP A 76 -12.02 -32.18 -9.04
CA TRP A 76 -11.34 -31.15 -9.80
C TRP A 76 -9.85 -31.46 -9.96
N THR A 77 -9.40 -31.53 -11.20
CA THR A 77 -7.99 -31.62 -11.54
C THR A 77 -7.52 -30.27 -12.08
N LEU A 78 -6.55 -29.63 -11.42
CA LEU A 78 -5.96 -28.39 -11.95
C LEU A 78 -5.22 -28.67 -13.26
N VAL A 79 -5.54 -27.88 -14.27
CA VAL A 79 -4.94 -27.93 -15.60
C VAL A 79 -4.24 -26.60 -15.81
N ASP A 80 -2.90 -26.64 -15.84
CA ASP A 80 -2.06 -25.49 -16.21
C ASP A 80 -2.21 -24.25 -15.30
N PRO A 81 -1.82 -24.35 -14.02
CA PRO A 81 -1.86 -23.22 -13.10
C PRO A 81 -0.81 -22.16 -13.50
N ARG A 82 -1.26 -20.94 -13.79
CA ARG A 82 -0.42 -19.86 -14.31
C ARG A 82 -0.37 -18.69 -13.34
N ARG A 83 0.82 -18.42 -12.78
CA ARG A 83 1.06 -17.21 -11.97
C ARG A 83 1.83 -16.17 -12.77
N ARG A 84 1.23 -15.00 -12.91
CA ARG A 84 1.79 -13.82 -13.57
C ARG A 84 2.09 -12.75 -12.52
N ARG A 85 3.36 -12.47 -12.29
CA ARG A 85 3.76 -11.26 -11.56
C ARG A 85 4.02 -10.15 -12.57
N VAL A 86 3.24 -9.07 -12.48
CA VAL A 86 3.28 -7.97 -13.45
C VAL A 86 4.34 -6.95 -13.04
N HIS A 87 4.35 -6.53 -11.77
CA HIS A 87 5.32 -5.57 -11.23
C HIS A 87 5.38 -5.67 -9.69
N LEU A 88 6.26 -4.88 -9.06
CA LEU A 88 6.32 -4.70 -7.60
C LEU A 88 4.92 -4.32 -7.08
N GLY A 89 4.28 -5.25 -6.37
CA GLY A 89 2.99 -5.02 -5.75
C GLY A 89 1.76 -5.32 -6.60
N LEU A 90 1.89 -5.98 -7.76
CA LEU A 90 0.74 -6.53 -8.49
C LEU A 90 0.99 -7.98 -8.91
N GLU A 91 0.12 -8.86 -8.44
CA GLU A 91 0.10 -10.27 -8.77
C GLU A 91 -1.23 -10.64 -9.42
N SER A 92 -1.18 -11.37 -10.53
CA SER A 92 -2.33 -11.95 -11.21
C SER A 92 -2.09 -13.46 -11.28
N ILE A 93 -3.01 -14.23 -10.70
CA ILE A 93 -2.93 -15.69 -10.66
C ILE A 93 -4.15 -16.19 -11.42
N THR A 94 -3.92 -17.01 -12.44
CA THR A 94 -4.98 -17.67 -13.20
C THR A 94 -4.85 -19.17 -12.96
N LEU A 95 -5.86 -19.75 -12.33
CA LEU A 95 -5.95 -21.19 -12.11
C LEU A 95 -7.09 -21.72 -12.97
N GLU A 96 -6.83 -22.76 -13.75
CA GLU A 96 -7.86 -23.53 -14.45
C GLU A 96 -7.90 -24.93 -13.84
N ALA A 97 -9.10 -25.47 -13.68
CA ALA A 97 -9.31 -26.86 -13.31
C ALA A 97 -10.42 -27.46 -14.16
N ARG A 98 -10.37 -28.77 -14.30
CA ARG A 98 -11.34 -29.56 -15.03
C ARG A 98 -11.85 -30.70 -14.18
N ALA A 99 -13.15 -30.97 -14.25
CA ALA A 99 -13.77 -32.14 -13.66
C ALA A 99 -14.65 -32.83 -14.71
N ILE A 100 -14.76 -34.15 -14.68
CA ILE A 100 -15.67 -34.85 -15.59
C ILE A 100 -17.07 -34.82 -14.97
N SER A 101 -18.02 -34.20 -15.67
CA SER A 101 -19.43 -34.19 -15.27
C SER A 101 -19.98 -35.61 -15.27
N ARG A 102 -20.54 -36.05 -14.13
CA ARG A 102 -21.16 -37.38 -14.01
C ARG A 102 -22.43 -37.53 -14.85
N GLU A 103 -23.12 -36.41 -15.12
CA GLU A 103 -24.37 -36.40 -15.87
C GLU A 103 -24.14 -36.51 -17.39
N THR A 104 -23.12 -35.82 -17.90
CA THR A 104 -22.88 -35.69 -19.35
C THR A 104 -21.65 -36.48 -19.84
N GLY A 105 -20.75 -36.89 -18.95
CA GLY A 105 -19.45 -37.46 -19.30
C GLY A 105 -18.47 -36.48 -19.95
N GLN A 106 -18.84 -35.21 -20.06
CA GLN A 106 -18.03 -34.13 -20.63
C GLN A 106 -17.33 -33.33 -19.52
N PRO A 107 -16.22 -32.63 -19.82
CA PRO A 107 -15.50 -31.86 -18.82
C PRO A 107 -16.22 -30.56 -18.47
N ASP A 108 -16.47 -30.34 -17.19
CA ASP A 108 -16.70 -29.03 -16.60
C ASP A 108 -15.35 -28.31 -16.44
N VAL A 109 -15.29 -27.03 -16.77
CA VAL A 109 -14.09 -26.21 -16.63
C VAL A 109 -14.36 -25.07 -15.65
N ALA A 110 -13.51 -24.94 -14.64
CA ALA A 110 -13.52 -23.83 -13.71
C ALA A 110 -12.23 -23.02 -13.89
N THR A 111 -12.37 -21.72 -14.11
CA THR A 111 -11.25 -20.79 -14.21
C THR A 111 -11.39 -19.74 -13.13
N ALA A 112 -10.36 -19.56 -12.30
CA ALA A 112 -10.27 -18.48 -11.33
C ALA A 112 -9.23 -17.45 -11.78
N GLU A 113 -9.64 -16.19 -11.85
CA GLU A 113 -8.73 -15.06 -11.99
C GLU A 113 -8.64 -14.33 -10.65
N ARG A 114 -7.46 -14.37 -10.04
CA ARG A 114 -7.15 -13.72 -8.76
C ARG A 114 -6.17 -12.59 -8.98
N ILE A 115 -6.52 -11.37 -8.59
CA ILE A 115 -5.67 -10.19 -8.67
C ILE A 115 -5.39 -9.69 -7.25
N ARG A 116 -4.11 -9.50 -6.92
CA ARG A 116 -3.66 -8.94 -5.66
C ARG A 116 -2.81 -7.70 -5.92
N ALA A 117 -3.17 -6.58 -5.31
CA ALA A 117 -2.50 -5.30 -5.52
C ALA A 117 -2.12 -4.64 -4.18
N GLY A 118 -0.98 -3.94 -4.12
CA GLY A 118 -0.53 -3.20 -2.95
C GLY A 118 0.99 -3.15 -2.83
N TRP A 119 1.50 -2.19 -2.05
CA TRP A 119 2.94 -2.04 -1.87
C TRP A 119 3.28 -1.51 -0.48
N PRO A 120 4.26 -2.12 0.22
CA PRO A 120 5.10 -3.23 -0.22
C PRO A 120 4.44 -4.63 -0.15
N ARG A 121 3.29 -4.77 0.52
CA ARG A 121 2.53 -6.03 0.57
C ARG A 121 1.19 -5.84 -0.15
N PRO A 122 0.59 -6.89 -0.74
CA PRO A 122 -0.75 -6.74 -1.31
C PRO A 122 -1.77 -6.39 -0.22
N CYS A 123 -2.49 -5.28 -0.39
CA CYS A 123 -3.53 -4.79 0.52
C CYS A 123 -4.94 -4.81 -0.11
N LEU A 124 -5.03 -5.06 -1.42
CA LEU A 124 -6.25 -5.33 -2.16
C LEU A 124 -6.19 -6.70 -2.83
N GLU A 125 -7.33 -7.36 -2.87
CA GLU A 125 -7.54 -8.65 -3.52
C GLU A 125 -8.89 -8.66 -4.23
N GLY A 126 -8.94 -9.35 -5.36
CA GLY A 126 -10.17 -9.64 -6.05
C GLY A 126 -10.06 -10.98 -6.74
N VAL A 127 -11.17 -11.69 -6.77
CA VAL A 127 -11.27 -13.01 -7.39
C VAL A 127 -12.52 -13.02 -8.25
N THR A 128 -12.40 -13.51 -9.47
CA THR A 128 -13.53 -13.87 -10.30
C THR A 128 -13.42 -15.33 -10.69
N TRP A 129 -14.52 -16.05 -10.53
CA TRP A 129 -14.65 -17.45 -10.95
C TRP A 129 -15.53 -17.53 -12.18
N PHE A 130 -15.04 -18.21 -13.21
CA PHE A 130 -15.76 -18.56 -14.42
C PHE A 130 -15.96 -20.07 -14.41
N LEU A 131 -17.23 -20.51 -14.38
CA LEU A 131 -17.60 -21.91 -14.47
C LEU A 131 -18.24 -22.16 -15.84
N MET A 132 -17.61 -23.01 -16.63
CA MET A 132 -18.17 -23.53 -17.87
C MET A 132 -18.60 -24.97 -17.63
N ARG A 133 -19.89 -25.16 -17.35
CA ARG A 133 -20.48 -26.50 -17.23
C ARG A 133 -20.61 -27.13 -18.62
N ALA A 134 -20.43 -28.42 -18.71
CA ALA A 134 -20.62 -29.22 -19.91
C ALA A 134 -22.04 -29.07 -20.51
N THR A 135 -23.03 -28.83 -19.66
CA THR A 135 -24.43 -28.61 -20.07
C THR A 135 -24.68 -27.19 -20.62
N SER A 136 -23.77 -26.25 -20.38
CA SER A 136 -23.92 -24.86 -20.78
C SER A 136 -23.44 -24.63 -22.22
N PRO A 137 -24.07 -23.72 -22.99
CA PRO A 137 -23.53 -23.29 -24.27
C PRO A 137 -22.11 -22.74 -24.10
N PRO A 138 -21.19 -22.98 -25.05
CA PRO A 138 -19.78 -22.56 -24.94
C PRO A 138 -19.58 -21.04 -24.84
N SER A 139 -20.61 -20.25 -25.15
CA SER A 139 -20.59 -18.78 -25.07
C SER A 139 -21.10 -18.19 -23.76
N SER A 140 -21.52 -19.01 -22.79
CA SER A 140 -22.21 -18.54 -21.58
C SER A 140 -21.60 -19.09 -20.29
N PRO A 141 -20.35 -18.70 -19.93
CA PRO A 141 -19.77 -19.07 -18.65
C PRO A 141 -20.59 -18.47 -17.51
N GLU A 142 -20.81 -19.27 -16.46
CA GLU A 142 -21.44 -18.83 -15.22
C GLU A 142 -20.39 -18.10 -14.36
N ILE A 143 -20.70 -16.88 -13.92
CA ILE A 143 -19.83 -16.10 -13.04
C ILE A 143 -20.36 -16.27 -11.61
N VAL A 144 -19.54 -16.83 -10.71
CA VAL A 144 -20.02 -17.29 -9.39
C VAL A 144 -19.55 -16.40 -8.23
N ASP A 145 -18.45 -15.66 -8.38
CA ASP A 145 -17.99 -14.67 -7.39
C ASP A 145 -17.38 -13.46 -8.09
N GLU A 146 -17.67 -12.26 -7.60
CA GLU A 146 -17.22 -10.98 -8.16
C GLU A 146 -16.50 -10.15 -7.08
N GLY A 147 -15.29 -10.58 -6.73
CA GLY A 147 -14.34 -9.73 -5.98
C GLY A 147 -13.58 -8.74 -6.86
N LEU A 148 -13.84 -8.75 -8.18
CA LEU A 148 -13.27 -7.85 -9.17
C LEU A 148 -14.36 -7.00 -9.80
N SER A 149 -14.20 -5.68 -9.74
CA SER A 149 -15.09 -4.75 -10.42
C SER A 149 -14.54 -4.46 -11.82
N PRO A 150 -15.28 -4.71 -12.91
CA PRO A 150 -14.91 -4.24 -14.23
C PRO A 150 -15.03 -2.71 -14.28
N ILE A 151 -14.00 -2.06 -14.83
CA ILE A 151 -14.02 -0.65 -15.19
C ILE A 151 -13.64 -0.54 -16.66
N ASP A 152 -14.57 -0.03 -17.46
CA ASP A 152 -14.34 0.29 -18.86
C ASP A 152 -13.51 1.58 -18.94
N LEU A 153 -12.22 1.39 -19.18
CA LEU A 153 -11.36 2.46 -19.65
C LEU A 153 -11.37 2.32 -21.18
N GLY A 154 -11.39 3.40 -21.95
CA GLY A 154 -11.54 3.37 -23.42
C GLY A 154 -10.57 2.46 -24.21
N ASN A 155 -9.60 1.82 -23.54
CA ASN A 155 -8.67 0.83 -24.06
C ASN A 155 -9.03 -0.62 -23.64
N GLY A 156 -10.25 -0.87 -23.15
CA GLY A 156 -10.76 -2.17 -22.71
C GLY A 156 -11.12 -2.25 -21.21
N ALA A 157 -11.95 -3.24 -20.86
CA ALA A 157 -12.35 -3.51 -19.48
C ALA A 157 -11.15 -3.90 -18.62
N ARG A 158 -10.99 -3.24 -17.48
CA ARG A 158 -9.99 -3.58 -16.44
C ARG A 158 -10.68 -4.08 -15.20
N LEU A 159 -10.13 -5.14 -14.61
CA LEU A 159 -10.64 -5.73 -13.38
C LEU A 159 -9.92 -5.12 -12.18
N ILE A 160 -10.68 -4.54 -11.25
CA ILE A 160 -10.14 -3.89 -10.06
C ILE A 160 -10.45 -4.72 -8.82
N PRO A 161 -9.45 -5.08 -8.00
CA PRO A 161 -9.67 -5.79 -6.74
C PRO A 161 -10.39 -4.90 -5.73
N THR A 162 -11.48 -5.41 -5.15
CA THR A 162 -12.33 -4.65 -4.20
C THR A 162 -12.20 -5.11 -2.74
N ARG A 163 -11.70 -6.33 -2.49
CA ARG A 163 -11.59 -6.87 -1.12
C ARG A 163 -10.30 -6.37 -0.47
N LEU A 164 -10.41 -5.91 0.78
CA LEU A 164 -9.27 -5.45 1.57
C LEU A 164 -8.57 -6.64 2.25
N ILE A 165 -7.26 -6.76 2.05
CA ILE A 165 -6.41 -7.65 2.85
C ILE A 165 -5.91 -6.84 4.06
N MET A 166 -6.57 -6.99 5.20
CA MET A 166 -6.26 -6.20 6.42
C MET A 166 -4.79 -6.30 6.84
N GLY A 167 -4.19 -7.48 6.74
CA GLY A 167 -2.77 -7.69 7.08
C GLY A 167 -1.83 -6.87 6.19
N GLY A 168 -2.06 -6.86 4.88
CA GLY A 168 -1.31 -6.03 3.93
C GLY A 168 -1.56 -4.54 4.16
N LEU A 169 -2.82 -4.15 4.37
CA LEU A 169 -3.19 -2.75 4.62
C LEU A 169 -2.48 -2.19 5.86
N ILE A 170 -2.39 -2.95 6.95
CA ILE A 170 -1.70 -2.50 8.17
C ILE A 170 -0.21 -2.28 7.90
N VAL A 171 0.46 -3.23 7.23
CA VAL A 171 1.88 -3.12 6.90
C VAL A 171 2.14 -1.93 5.99
N ASP A 172 1.36 -1.80 4.91
CA ASP A 172 1.49 -0.68 3.96
C ASP A 172 1.19 0.66 4.64
N SER A 173 0.18 0.72 5.52
CA SER A 173 -0.15 1.93 6.29
C SER A 173 1.00 2.37 7.19
N ILE A 174 1.68 1.43 7.86
CA ILE A 174 2.86 1.73 8.67
C ILE A 174 3.98 2.26 7.80
N VAL A 175 4.27 1.59 6.67
CA VAL A 175 5.32 2.03 5.75
C VAL A 175 5.02 3.43 5.22
N MET A 176 3.82 3.67 4.71
CA MET A 176 3.42 4.99 4.22
C MET A 176 3.42 6.06 5.32
N ALA A 177 2.98 5.73 6.53
CA ALA A 177 3.06 6.64 7.68
C ALA A 177 4.51 7.02 8.02
N THR A 178 5.45 6.08 7.95
CA THR A 178 6.88 6.37 8.16
C THR A 178 7.46 7.26 7.06
N VAL A 179 7.07 7.02 5.80
CA VAL A 179 7.44 7.85 4.65
C VAL A 179 6.91 9.28 4.84
N PHE A 180 5.63 9.46 5.16
CA PHE A 180 5.04 10.78 5.44
C PHE A 180 5.68 11.48 6.65
N ALA A 181 5.97 10.74 7.72
CA ALA A 181 6.68 11.29 8.87
C ALA A 181 8.10 11.75 8.50
N GLY A 182 8.78 11.03 7.60
CA GLY A 182 10.06 11.41 7.01
C GLY A 182 9.97 12.70 6.19
N PHE A 183 8.99 12.79 5.29
CA PHE A 183 8.73 13.98 4.47
C PHE A 183 8.47 15.23 5.33
N GLY A 184 7.68 15.09 6.40
CA GLY A 184 7.42 16.19 7.35
C GLY A 184 8.67 16.69 8.08
N ARG A 185 9.77 15.92 8.12
CA ARG A 185 11.05 16.34 8.71
C ARG A 185 12.00 17.01 7.71
N ILE A 186 11.76 16.89 6.41
CA ILE A 186 12.62 17.47 5.36
C ILE A 186 12.84 18.98 5.54
N PRO A 187 11.83 19.81 5.85
CA PRO A 187 12.06 21.25 6.07
C PRO A 187 13.01 21.54 7.25
N SER A 188 12.92 20.73 8.31
CA SER A 188 13.78 20.87 9.49
C SER A 188 15.20 20.37 9.25
N ALA A 189 15.34 19.27 8.51
CA ALA A 189 16.63 18.69 8.13
C ALA A 189 17.38 19.60 7.17
N THR A 190 16.71 20.11 6.13
CA THR A 190 17.27 21.08 5.17
C THR A 190 17.70 22.38 5.85
N ARG A 191 16.90 22.91 6.80
CA ARG A 191 17.31 24.05 7.64
C ARG A 191 18.55 23.76 8.48
N ARG A 192 18.65 22.57 9.09
CA ARG A 192 19.84 22.15 9.84
C ARG A 192 21.07 22.04 8.95
N ILE A 193 20.96 21.38 7.80
CA ILE A 193 22.05 21.21 6.83
C ILE A 193 22.51 22.57 6.32
N ARG A 194 21.59 23.43 5.87
CA ARG A 194 21.92 24.80 5.45
C ARG A 194 22.57 25.61 6.58
N GLY A 195 22.09 25.47 7.81
CA GLY A 195 22.70 26.11 8.97
C GLY A 195 24.13 25.65 9.23
N VAL A 196 24.43 24.35 9.07
CA VAL A 196 25.79 23.80 9.20
C VAL A 196 26.70 24.31 8.09
N PHE A 197 26.24 24.28 6.84
CA PHE A 197 27.02 24.81 5.71
C PHE A 197 27.30 26.30 5.85
N ARG A 198 26.30 27.09 6.25
CA ARG A 198 26.47 28.53 6.51
C ARG A 198 27.49 28.78 7.62
N ARG A 199 27.44 28.02 8.72
CA ARG A 199 28.45 28.12 9.80
C ARG A 199 29.85 27.81 9.29
N ARG A 200 30.02 26.74 8.50
CA ARG A 200 31.32 26.38 7.91
C ARG A 200 31.85 27.47 6.96
N ALA A 201 30.95 28.21 6.31
CA ALA A 201 31.30 29.33 5.44
C ALA A 201 31.44 30.68 6.18
N GLY A 202 31.44 30.69 7.53
CA GLY A 202 31.53 31.92 8.33
C GLY A 202 30.28 32.81 8.26
N ARG A 203 29.14 32.26 7.88
CA ARG A 203 27.85 32.96 7.75
C ARG A 203 26.87 32.56 8.85
N CYS A 204 25.93 33.46 9.15
CA CYS A 204 24.87 33.20 10.11
C CYS A 204 24.01 31.99 9.69
N PRO A 205 23.77 30.99 10.58
CA PRO A 205 22.96 29.82 10.25
C PRO A 205 21.49 30.17 9.95
N THR A 206 20.97 31.25 10.54
CA THR A 206 19.56 31.64 10.46
C THR A 206 19.28 32.47 9.20
N CYS A 207 19.85 33.68 9.10
CA CYS A 207 19.61 34.58 7.96
C CYS A 207 20.63 34.43 6.82
N GLY A 208 21.81 33.87 7.05
CA GLY A 208 22.87 33.73 6.03
C GLY A 208 23.81 34.94 5.90
N TYR A 209 23.72 35.94 6.78
CA TYR A 209 24.59 37.12 6.77
C TYR A 209 26.07 36.75 6.95
N PRO A 210 27.01 37.31 6.15
CA PRO A 210 28.44 37.05 6.27
C PRO A 210 29.05 37.72 7.51
N GLY A 211 30.15 37.17 8.04
CA GLY A 211 30.86 37.78 9.18
C GLY A 211 30.15 37.53 10.51
N LEU A 212 29.95 36.24 10.85
CA LEU A 212 29.30 35.89 12.11
C LEU A 212 30.22 36.15 13.32
N GLU A 213 30.05 37.30 13.97
CA GLU A 213 30.56 37.56 15.32
C GLU A 213 29.70 36.84 16.39
N VAL A 214 30.03 36.98 17.68
CA VAL A 214 29.32 36.37 18.83
C VAL A 214 27.79 36.55 18.74
N ARG A 215 27.34 37.65 18.12
CA ARG A 215 25.93 37.95 17.82
C ARG A 215 25.78 38.44 16.38
N CYS A 216 24.82 37.87 15.64
CA CYS A 216 24.47 38.35 14.30
C CYS A 216 23.75 39.71 14.37
N SER A 217 24.26 40.71 13.65
CA SER A 217 23.71 42.07 13.60
C SER A 217 22.29 42.13 13.00
N GLU A 218 22.00 41.28 12.01
CA GLU A 218 20.69 41.26 11.32
C GLU A 218 19.60 40.55 12.10
N CYS A 219 19.83 39.29 12.49
CA CYS A 219 18.79 38.44 13.08
C CYS A 219 18.95 38.23 14.59
N GLY A 220 19.98 38.83 15.20
CA GLY A 220 20.23 38.74 16.64
C GLY A 220 20.73 37.38 17.14
N PHE A 221 20.90 36.39 16.25
CA PHE A 221 21.33 35.03 16.61
C PHE A 221 22.68 35.02 17.35
N ARG A 222 22.76 34.34 18.50
CA ARG A 222 23.98 34.20 19.32
C ARG A 222 24.60 32.80 19.17
N LEU A 223 25.93 32.73 19.11
CA LEU A 223 26.66 31.48 18.92
C LEU A 223 26.67 30.59 20.18
N ASP A 224 26.68 31.21 21.35
CA ASP A 224 26.90 30.55 22.65
C ASP A 224 25.62 30.08 23.34
N GLU A 225 24.46 30.32 22.73
CA GLU A 225 23.18 29.97 23.34
C GLU A 225 22.88 28.47 23.12
N PRO A 226 22.82 27.65 24.19
CA PRO A 226 22.58 26.22 24.05
C PRO A 226 21.19 26.00 23.44
N ARG A 227 21.11 25.08 22.46
CA ARG A 227 19.92 24.78 21.64
C ARG A 227 18.69 24.21 22.40
N GLY A 228 18.58 24.42 23.72
CA GLY A 228 17.59 23.78 24.59
C GLY A 228 16.45 24.64 25.13
N SER A 229 16.44 25.96 24.93
CA SER A 229 15.42 26.85 25.51
C SER A 229 14.29 27.19 24.54
N CYS A 230 13.54 26.21 24.04
CA CYS A 230 12.23 26.37 23.38
C CYS A 230 11.45 25.04 23.40
#